data_AF-A0A2T1GL52-F1
#
_entry.id   AF-A0A2T1GL52-F1
#
_cell.length_a   1.000
_cell.length_b   1.000
_cell.length_c   1.000
_cell.angle_alpha   90.00
_cell.angle_beta   90.00
_cell.angle_gamma   90.00
#
_symmetry.space_group_name_H-M   'P 1'
#
loop_
_entity.id
_entity.type
_entity.pdbx_description
1 polymer ?
#
loop_
_entity_poly.entity_id
_entity_poly.type
_entity_poly.pdbx_seq_one_letter_code
_entity_poly.pdbx_strand_id
1 'polypeptide(L)' 'MQSKTLEQLTPAAAQTILANLPERIRAAFIERAAEINFPVEAVVEMALAGYLDSESIGFVDCKPNRGQD' A
#
# COMPACT_ATOMS: atom_id res chain seq x y z
N MET A 1 27.92 5.59 -5.74
CA MET A 1 26.56 5.85 -5.22
C MET A 1 25.54 5.47 -6.30
N GLN A 2 25.19 4.19 -6.42
CA GLN A 2 24.20 3.66 -7.38
C GLN A 2 23.46 2.48 -6.76
N SER A 3 22.59 2.74 -5.78
CA SER A 3 21.81 1.68 -5.13
C SER A 3 20.35 2.04 -4.86
N LYS A 4 19.88 3.25 -5.22
CA LYS A 4 18.50 3.68 -4.92
C LYS A 4 17.42 3.01 -5.79
N THR A 5 17.75 2.44 -6.94
CA THR A 5 16.75 1.99 -7.92
C THR A 5 16.21 0.57 -7.66
N LEU A 6 16.89 -0.24 -6.85
CA LEU A 6 16.48 -1.63 -6.60
C LEU A 6 15.57 -1.81 -5.37
N GLU A 7 15.43 -0.80 -4.53
CA GLU A 7 14.68 -0.90 -3.27
C GLU A 7 13.25 -0.38 -3.37
N GLN A 8 12.90 0.34 -4.45
CA GLN A 8 11.59 0.98 -4.61
C GLN A 8 10.71 0.24 -5.60
N LEU A 9 9.41 0.30 -5.37
CA LEU A 9 8.40 -0.29 -6.24
C LEU A 9 8.42 0.45 -7.59
N THR A 10 8.71 -0.29 -8.66
CA THR A 10 8.69 0.31 -10.00
C THR A 10 7.26 0.74 -10.40
N PRO A 11 7.09 1.78 -11.24
CA PRO A 11 5.77 2.20 -11.71
C PRO A 11 4.98 1.06 -12.39
N ALA A 12 5.67 0.16 -13.10
CA ALA A 12 5.05 -0.99 -13.75
C ALA A 12 4.54 -2.04 -12.73
N ALA A 13 5.33 -2.30 -11.68
CA ALA A 13 4.92 -3.20 -10.61
C ALA A 13 3.72 -2.62 -9.83
N ALA A 14 3.77 -1.32 -9.50
CA ALA A 14 2.66 -0.63 -8.84
C ALA A 14 1.36 -0.69 -9.65
N GLN A 15 1.44 -0.43 -10.96
CA GLN A 15 0.27 -0.57 -11.85
C GLN A 15 -0.27 -2.00 -11.88
N THR A 16 0.60 -3.01 -11.90
CA THR A 16 0.17 -4.42 -11.86
C THR A 16 -0.56 -4.74 -10.56
N ILE A 17 -0.06 -4.27 -9.41
CA ILE A 17 -0.73 -4.43 -8.11
C ILE A 17 -2.10 -3.74 -8.14
N LEU A 18 -2.14 -2.46 -8.50
CA LEU A 18 -3.37 -1.65 -8.53
C LEU A 18 -4.43 -2.20 -9.49
N ALA A 19 -4.02 -2.79 -10.61
CA ALA A 19 -4.93 -3.39 -11.59
C ALA A 19 -5.68 -4.61 -11.04
N ASN A 20 -5.10 -5.33 -10.08
CA ASN A 20 -5.69 -6.50 -9.45
C ASN A 20 -6.51 -6.17 -8.18
N LEU A 21 -6.52 -4.91 -7.75
CA LEU A 21 -7.31 -4.47 -6.60
C LEU A 21 -8.76 -4.14 -6.99
N PRO A 22 -9.73 -4.33 -6.08
CA PRO A 22 -11.07 -3.79 -6.24
C PRO A 22 -11.03 -2.29 -6.53
N GLU A 23 -11.93 -1.82 -7.39
CA GLU A 23 -11.97 -0.42 -7.85
C GLU A 23 -11.95 0.59 -6.69
N ARG A 24 -12.72 0.33 -5.64
CA ARG A 24 -12.74 1.16 -4.42
C ARG A 24 -11.35 1.35 -3.81
N ILE A 25 -10.55 0.28 -3.73
CA ILE A 25 -9.22 0.33 -3.11
C ILE A 25 -8.23 1.02 -4.03
N ARG A 26 -8.26 0.72 -5.34
CA ARG A 26 -7.45 1.41 -6.35
C ARG A 26 -7.70 2.92 -6.34
N ALA A 27 -8.96 3.34 -6.30
CA ALA A 27 -9.33 4.75 -6.24
C ALA A 27 -8.77 5.44 -4.99
N ALA A 28 -8.86 4.80 -3.82
CA ALA A 28 -8.32 5.34 -2.57
C ALA A 28 -6.79 5.57 -2.64
N PHE A 29 -6.03 4.66 -3.27
CA PHE A 29 -4.60 4.87 -3.49
C PHE A 29 -4.30 6.07 -4.39
N ILE A 30 -5.07 6.23 -5.49
CA ILE A 30 -4.90 7.34 -6.44
C ILE A 30 -5.26 8.68 -5.78
N GLU A 31 -6.39 8.72 -5.07
CA GLU A 31 -6.85 9.90 -4.34
C GLU A 31 -5.81 10.31 -3.30
N ARG A 32 -5.35 9.37 -2.48
CA ARG A 32 -4.31 9.64 -1.47
C ARG A 32 -3.01 10.15 -2.10
N ALA A 33 -2.60 9.59 -3.23
CA ALA A 33 -1.42 10.05 -3.96
C ALA A 33 -1.56 11.50 -4.43
N ALA A 34 -2.75 11.87 -4.94
CA ALA A 34 -3.05 13.24 -5.32
C ALA A 34 -3.09 14.18 -4.10
N GLU A 35 -3.72 13.78 -3.00
CA GLU A 35 -3.83 14.58 -1.77
C GLU A 35 -2.47 14.96 -1.18
N ILE A 36 -1.53 14.02 -1.13
CA ILE A 36 -0.20 14.26 -0.54
C ILE A 36 0.84 14.69 -1.58
N ASN A 37 0.46 14.78 -2.86
CA ASN A 37 1.32 15.11 -4.00
C ASN A 37 2.53 14.16 -4.16
N PHE A 38 2.27 12.85 -4.08
CA PHE A 38 3.28 11.81 -4.26
C PHE A 38 2.92 10.92 -5.44
N PRO A 39 3.91 10.25 -6.07
CA PRO A 39 3.61 9.25 -7.08
C PRO A 39 2.89 8.05 -6.46
N VAL A 40 1.96 7.45 -7.20
CA VAL A 40 1.08 6.40 -6.67
C VAL A 40 1.88 5.15 -6.26
N GLU A 41 2.97 4.83 -6.95
CA GLU A 41 3.88 3.75 -6.59
C GLU A 41 4.52 3.93 -5.21
N ALA A 42 4.87 5.16 -4.83
CA ALA A 42 5.42 5.45 -3.51
C ALA A 42 4.36 5.29 -2.42
N VAL A 43 3.11 5.69 -2.69
CA VAL A 43 2.01 5.51 -1.74
C VAL A 43 1.69 4.02 -1.53
N VAL A 44 1.70 3.23 -2.60
CA VAL A 44 1.52 1.77 -2.52
C VAL A 44 2.66 1.14 -1.71
N GLU A 45 3.91 1.51 -1.99
CA GLU A 45 5.07 1.02 -1.26
C GLU A 45 5.02 1.40 0.23
N MET A 46 4.71 2.66 0.54
CA MET A 46 4.58 3.14 1.92
C MET A 46 3.46 2.42 2.68
N ALA A 47 2.34 2.11 2.02
CA ALA A 47 1.25 1.36 2.64
C ALA A 47 1.66 -0.08 2.95
N LEU A 48 2.38 -0.74 2.04
CA LEU A 48 2.89 -2.10 2.26
C LEU A 48 3.98 -2.11 3.34
N ALA A 49 4.95 -1.20 3.27
CA ALA A 49 6.00 -1.06 4.28
C ALA A 49 5.41 -0.75 5.65
N GLY A 50 4.45 0.18 5.71
CA GLY A 50 3.73 0.51 6.94
C GLY A 50 2.89 -0.64 7.48
N TYR A 51 2.39 -1.57 6.65
CA TYR A 51 1.70 -2.77 7.13
C TYR A 51 2.67 -3.85 7.63
N LEU A 52 3.85 -3.97 7.00
CA LEU A 52 4.89 -4.93 7.36
C LEU A 52 5.71 -4.50 8.59
N ASP A 53 5.64 -3.23 8.96
CA ASP A 53 6.22 -2.72 10.20
C ASP A 53 5.56 -3.41 11.41
N SER A 54 6.37 -4.05 12.26
CA SER A 54 5.91 -4.79 13.44
C SER A 54 5.24 -3.91 14.50
N GLU A 55 5.44 -2.59 14.44
CA GLU A 55 4.77 -1.63 15.32
C GLU A 55 3.43 -1.13 14.75
N SER A 56 3.10 -1.52 13.52
CA SER A 56 1.84 -1.18 12.89
C SER A 56 0.67 -2.02 13.41
N ILE A 57 -0.51 -1.41 13.51
CA ILE A 57 -1.74 -2.09 13.94
C ILE A 57 -2.10 -3.13 12.87
N GLY A 58 -1.89 -4.40 13.21
CA GLY A 58 -2.11 -5.52 12.31
C GLY A 58 -3.56 -6.01 12.35
N PHE A 59 -3.90 -6.88 11.39
CA PHE A 59 -5.20 -7.56 11.35
C PHE A 59 -5.50 -8.37 12.62
N VAL A 60 -4.46 -8.88 13.29
CA VAL A 60 -4.54 -9.60 14.58
C VAL A 60 -5.04 -8.70 15.72
N ASP A 61 -4.70 -7.42 15.71
CA ASP A 61 -5.16 -6.44 16.71
C ASP A 61 -6.61 -5.99 16.45
N CYS A 62 -7.07 -6.07 15.21
CA CYS A 62 -8.43 -5.70 14.80
C CYS A 62 -9.52 -6.71 15.19
N LYS A 63 -9.17 -7.91 15.70
CA LYS A 63 -10.11 -9.01 16.02
C LYS A 63 -11.27 -9.17 15.00
N PRO A 64 -10.98 -9.41 13.71
CA PRO A 64 -11.98 -9.35 12.64
C PRO A 64 -13.06 -10.45 12.72
N ASN A 65 -12.83 -11.50 13.51
CA ASN A 65 -13.82 -12.57 13.77
C ASN A 65 -14.59 -12.40 15.09
N ARG A 66 -14.52 -11.24 15.75
CA ARG A 66 -15.24 -11.01 17.02
C ARG A 66 -16.74 -10.87 16.72
N GLY A 67 -17.47 -11.98 16.75
CA GLY A 67 -18.91 -12.05 16.49
C GLY A 67 -19.36 -13.17 15.55
N GLN A 68 -18.48 -14.09 15.15
CA GLN A 68 -18.89 -15.35 14.54
C GLN A 68 -18.81 -16.49 15.57
N ASP A 69 -19.72 -16.45 16.53
CA ASP A 69 -20.12 -17.60 17.36
C ASP A 69 -21.63 -17.83 17.16
#